data_AF-A0A5A5RWP8-F1
#
_entry.id   AF-A0A5A5RWP8-F1
#
_cell.length_a   1.000
_cell.length_b   1.000
_cell.length_c   1.000
_cell.angle_alpha   90.00
_cell.angle_beta   90.00
_cell.angle_gamma   90.00
#
_symmetry.space_group_name_H-M   'P 1'
#
loop_
_entity.id
_entity.type
_entity.pdbx_description
1 polymer ?
#
loop_
_entity_poly.entity_id
_entity_poly.type
_entity_poly.pdbx_seq_one_letter_code
_entity_poly.pdbx_strand_id
1 'polypeptide(L)'
;MAILDEEDRKLIISLLNEYSEKLLNICEQIDRQQRNLDFLWLLLLLSLLSLLLAFAGTMVGFYWLLSTKITTFIRILTITSAVSQPFIIHIYFRKLELLQKASIISAKLEKVIRAASQAQEHTTMTFFGNLEVDLRLSDAEYALQHYKNLVKKRKFF
;
A
#
# COMPACT_ATOMS: atom_id res chain seq x y z
N MET A 1 -29.67 -0.46 -33.22
CA MET A 1 -29.88 -1.24 -31.98
C MET A 1 -28.63 -2.06 -31.81
N ALA A 2 -27.67 -1.58 -31.02
CA ALA A 2 -26.38 -2.24 -30.86
C ALA A 2 -26.56 -3.38 -29.86
N ILE A 3 -26.55 -4.61 -30.38
CA ILE A 3 -26.40 -5.81 -29.56
C ILE A 3 -24.93 -5.78 -29.17
N LEU A 4 -24.62 -5.51 -27.90
CA LEU A 4 -23.28 -5.76 -27.39
C LEU A 4 -23.01 -7.25 -27.60
N ASP A 5 -22.01 -7.57 -28.42
CA ASP A 5 -21.75 -8.97 -28.77
C ASP A 5 -21.30 -9.73 -27.52
N GLU A 6 -21.56 -11.03 -27.49
CA GLU A 6 -21.14 -11.93 -26.40
C GLU A 6 -19.62 -11.79 -26.11
N GLU A 7 -18.85 -11.45 -27.15
CA GLU A 7 -17.42 -11.16 -27.10
C GLU A 7 -17.08 -9.87 -26.34
N ASP A 8 -17.80 -8.77 -26.59
CA ASP A 8 -17.59 -7.50 -25.88
C ASP A 8 -17.86 -7.66 -24.38
N ARG A 9 -18.88 -8.46 -24.02
CA ARG A 9 -19.19 -8.79 -22.62
C ARG A 9 -18.05 -9.55 -21.95
N LYS A 10 -17.55 -10.61 -22.60
CA LYS A 10 -16.42 -11.39 -22.09
C LYS A 10 -15.17 -10.52 -21.95
N LEU A 11 -14.95 -9.60 -22.89
CA LEU A 11 -13.85 -8.64 -22.82
C LEU A 11 -13.99 -7.75 -21.58
N ILE A 12 -15.16 -7.14 -21.36
CA ILE A 12 -15.43 -6.28 -20.19
C ILE A 12 -15.20 -7.05 -18.88
N ILE A 13 -15.74 -8.26 -18.75
CA ILE A 13 -15.57 -9.11 -17.56
C ILE A 13 -14.08 -9.41 -17.33
N SER A 14 -13.35 -9.76 -18.40
CA SER A 14 -11.92 -10.06 -18.30
C SER A 14 -11.12 -8.85 -17.83
N LEU A 15 -11.40 -7.64 -18.35
CA LEU A 15 -10.74 -6.40 -17.95
C LEU A 15 -11.08 -5.99 -16.52
N LEU A 16 -12.35 -6.09 -16.10
CA LEU A 16 -12.77 -5.82 -14.73
C LEU A 16 -12.03 -6.72 -13.75
N ASN A 17 -11.96 -8.02 -14.04
CA ASN A 17 -11.28 -8.98 -13.18
C ASN A 17 -9.76 -8.73 -13.16
N GLU A 18 -9.14 -8.57 -14.32
CA GLU A 18 -7.69 -8.35 -14.42
C GLU A 18 -7.24 -7.08 -13.69
N TYR A 19 -7.95 -5.95 -13.89
CA TYR A 19 -7.56 -4.69 -13.27
C TYR A 19 -7.92 -4.63 -11.77
N SER A 20 -9.03 -5.23 -11.34
CA SER A 20 -9.40 -5.30 -9.92
C SER A 20 -8.40 -6.16 -9.12
N GLU A 21 -8.07 -7.34 -9.63
CA GLU A 21 -7.10 -8.25 -8.99
C GLU A 21 -5.71 -7.63 -8.94
N LYS A 22 -5.25 -7.01 -10.04
CA LYS A 22 -3.98 -6.28 -10.06
C LYS A 22 -3.96 -5.14 -9.04
N LEU A 23 -5.06 -4.38 -8.93
CA LEU A 23 -5.15 -3.27 -7.99
C LEU A 23 -5.10 -3.77 -6.53
N LEU A 24 -5.85 -4.83 -6.21
CA LEU A 24 -5.85 -5.45 -4.89
C LEU A 24 -4.47 -5.97 -4.50
N ASN A 25 -3.80 -6.70 -5.39
CA ASN A 25 -2.45 -7.22 -5.13
C ASN A 25 -1.45 -6.07 -4.85
N ILE A 26 -1.52 -4.98 -5.62
CA ILE A 26 -0.67 -3.82 -5.36
C ILE A 26 -1.02 -3.17 -4.01
N CYS A 27 -2.29 -3.04 -3.67
CA CYS A 27 -2.71 -2.53 -2.36
C CYS A 27 -2.15 -3.39 -1.22
N GLU A 28 -2.24 -4.72 -1.32
CA GLU A 28 -1.66 -5.62 -0.31
C GLU A 28 -0.14 -5.47 -0.18
N GLN A 29 0.58 -5.36 -1.30
CA GLN A 29 2.04 -5.15 -1.27
C GLN A 29 2.39 -3.85 -0.57
N ILE A 30 1.61 -2.80 -0.85
CA ILE A 30 1.76 -1.49 -0.24
C ILE A 30 1.49 -1.54 1.28
N ASP A 31 0.51 -2.32 1.74
CA ASP A 31 0.22 -2.49 3.17
C ASP A 31 1.25 -3.38 3.90
N ARG A 32 1.79 -4.40 3.23
CA ARG A 32 2.94 -5.17 3.76
C ARG A 32 4.16 -4.28 3.93
N GLN A 33 4.46 -3.44 2.94
CA GLN A 33 5.57 -2.49 3.04
C GLN A 33 5.35 -1.43 4.13
N GLN A 34 4.11 -0.98 4.33
CA GLN A 34 3.78 -0.06 5.41
C GLN A 34 4.10 -0.66 6.78
N ARG A 35 3.66 -1.89 7.04
CA ARG A 35 3.95 -2.57 8.32
C ARG A 35 5.45 -2.70 8.58
N ASN A 36 6.23 -2.99 7.54
CA ASN A 36 7.69 -3.06 7.65
C ASN A 36 8.30 -1.68 7.95
N LEU A 37 7.79 -0.61 7.32
CA LEU A 37 8.23 0.75 7.61
C LEU A 37 7.88 1.18 9.02
N ASP A 38 6.67 0.87 9.52
CA ASP A 38 6.24 1.20 10.88
C ASP A 38 7.17 0.57 11.93
N PHE A 39 7.55 -0.71 11.71
CA PHE A 39 8.51 -1.40 12.57
C PHE A 39 9.91 -0.75 12.53
N LEU A 40 10.41 -0.45 11.33
CA LEU A 40 11.71 0.20 11.17
C LEU A 40 11.74 1.61 11.77
N TRP A 41 10.63 2.34 11.67
CA TRP A 41 10.47 3.66 12.26
C TRP A 41 10.52 3.62 13.80
N LEU A 42 9.87 2.62 14.41
CA LEU A 42 9.95 2.39 15.85
C LEU A 42 11.39 2.09 16.29
N LEU A 43 12.10 1.25 15.54
CA LEU A 43 13.50 0.92 15.81
C LEU A 43 14.43 2.15 15.70
N LEU A 44 14.16 3.02 14.71
CA LEU A 44 14.84 4.31 14.57
C LEU A 44 14.60 5.21 15.78
N LEU A 45 13.35 5.34 16.22
CA LEU A 45 12.97 6.19 17.34
C LEU A 45 13.63 5.71 18.65
N LEU A 46 13.66 4.39 18.87
CA LEU A 46 14.32 3.78 20.02
C LEU A 46 15.84 4.04 20.01
N SER A 47 16.47 3.94 18.84
CA SER A 47 17.89 4.27 18.64
C SER A 47 18.17 5.74 18.96
N LEU A 48 17.34 6.66 18.46
CA LEU A 48 17.51 8.10 18.69
C LEU A 48 17.30 8.47 20.15
N LEU A 49 16.33 7.87 20.83
CA LEU A 49 16.11 8.03 22.27
C LEU A 49 17.33 7.53 23.07
N SER A 50 17.89 6.37 22.69
CA SER A 50 19.07 5.82 23.36
C SER A 50 20.30 6.72 23.22
N LEU A 51 20.46 7.35 22.05
CA LEU A 51 21.54 8.30 21.79
C LEU A 51 21.37 9.56 22.64
N LEU A 52 20.14 10.07 22.76
CA LEU A 52 19.83 11.25 23.55
C LEU A 52 20.07 11.00 25.06
N LEU A 53 19.70 9.82 25.56
CA LEU A 53 20.02 9.37 26.92
C LEU A 53 21.52 9.26 27.16
N ALA A 54 22.27 8.70 26.20
CA ALA A 54 23.72 8.60 26.28
C ALA A 54 24.38 9.99 26.33
N PHE A 55 23.93 10.92 25.48
CA PHE A 55 24.42 12.30 25.44
C PHE A 55 24.11 13.06 26.74
N ALA A 56 22.88 12.96 27.26
CA ALA A 56 22.52 13.54 28.55
C ALA A 56 23.40 12.97 29.68
N GLY A 57 23.66 11.66 29.68
CA GLY A 57 24.54 11.01 30.65
C GLY A 57 26.00 11.50 30.59
N THR A 58 26.51 11.84 29.39
CA THR A 58 27.85 12.44 29.26
C THR A 58 27.94 13.84 29.84
N MET A 59 26.91 14.68 29.65
CA MET A 59 26.90 16.08 30.11
C MET A 59 26.81 16.21 31.63
N VAL A 60 26.09 15.30 32.30
CA VAL A 60 25.92 15.33 33.76
C VAL A 60 27.07 14.60 34.49
N GLY A 61 28.08 14.10 33.76
CA GLY A 61 29.19 13.34 34.35
C GLY A 61 28.78 11.95 34.88
N PHE A 62 27.56 11.49 34.57
CA PHE A 62 27.01 10.19 34.97
C PHE A 62 27.61 9.01 34.21
N TYR A 63 28.53 9.26 33.27
CA TYR A 63 29.15 8.23 32.44
C TYR A 63 29.95 7.19 33.25
N TRP A 64 30.47 7.57 34.43
CA TRP A 64 31.12 6.66 35.38
C TRP A 64 30.16 5.69 36.07
N LEU A 65 28.87 6.04 36.18
CA LEU A 65 27.82 5.20 36.78
C LEU A 65 27.20 4.21 35.79
N LEU A 66 27.37 4.44 34.48
CA LEU A 66 26.88 3.55 33.44
C LEU A 66 27.79 2.32 33.31
N SER A 67 27.24 1.15 33.61
CA SER A 67 27.92 -0.14 33.44
C SER A 67 28.43 -0.30 32.00
N THR A 68 29.60 -0.93 31.84
CA THR A 68 30.18 -1.29 30.54
C THR A 68 29.23 -2.11 29.65
N LYS A 69 28.27 -2.82 30.25
CA LYS A 69 27.21 -3.54 29.53
C LYS A 69 26.19 -2.62 28.86
N ILE A 70 25.90 -1.46 29.45
CA ILE A 70 24.92 -0.50 28.91
C ILE A 70 25.54 0.25 27.73
N THR A 71 26.82 0.61 27.82
CA THR A 71 27.53 1.30 26.74
C THR A 71 27.73 0.39 25.52
N THR A 72 28.00 -0.91 25.71
CA THR A 72 28.04 -1.88 24.61
C THR A 72 26.67 -2.07 23.96
N PHE A 73 25.59 -2.14 24.75
CA PHE A 73 24.23 -2.22 24.22
C PHE A 73 23.86 -1.01 23.33
N ILE A 74 24.14 0.21 23.80
CA ILE A 74 23.88 1.43 23.03
C ILE A 74 24.66 1.43 21.70
N ARG A 75 25.93 1.00 21.72
CA ARG A 75 26.76 0.89 20.49
C ARG A 75 26.20 -0.12 19.49
N ILE A 76 25.72 -1.28 19.97
CA ILE A 76 25.11 -2.27 19.09
C ILE A 76 23.84 -1.67 18.45
N LEU A 77 22.99 -1.01 19.26
CA LEU A 77 21.75 -0.41 18.77
C LEU A 77 22.00 0.68 17.72
N THR A 78 23.00 1.55 17.91
CA THR A 78 23.34 2.59 16.94
C THR A 78 23.92 2.02 15.64
N ILE A 79 24.77 0.98 15.71
CA ILE A 79 25.30 0.29 14.52
C ILE A 79 24.15 -0.39 13.75
N THR A 80 23.28 -1.13 14.43
CA THR A 80 22.13 -1.79 13.79
C THR A 80 21.20 -0.76 13.14
N SER A 81 20.96 0.37 13.80
CA SER A 81 20.18 1.48 13.23
C SER A 81 20.83 2.07 11.98
N ALA A 82 22.15 2.31 11.99
CA ALA A 82 22.89 2.84 10.85
C ALA A 82 22.83 1.90 9.62
N VAL A 83 22.99 0.59 9.84
CA VAL A 83 22.90 -0.42 8.78
C VAL A 83 21.49 -0.53 8.19
N SER A 84 20.45 -0.23 8.98
CA SER A 84 19.05 -0.29 8.53
C SER A 84 18.61 0.90 7.67
N GLN A 85 19.31 2.03 7.69
CA GLN A 85 18.99 3.25 6.92
C GLN A 85 18.83 3.02 5.40
N PRO A 86 19.78 2.41 4.68
CA PRO A 86 19.65 2.19 3.25
C PRO A 86 18.44 1.30 2.92
N PHE A 87 18.11 0.35 3.81
CA PHE A 87 16.96 -0.52 3.63
C PHE A 87 15.63 0.23 3.80
N ILE A 88 15.55 1.15 4.76
CA ILE A 88 14.38 2.05 4.93
C ILE A 88 14.15 2.88 3.67
N ILE A 89 15.22 3.50 3.15
CA ILE A 89 15.16 4.31 1.92
C ILE A 89 14.68 3.47 0.75
N HIS A 90 15.23 2.26 0.58
CA HIS A 90 14.83 1.35 -0.50
C HIS A 90 13.34 0.97 -0.42
N ILE A 91 12.83 0.60 0.76
CA ILE A 91 11.40 0.29 0.93
C ILE A 91 10.53 1.50 0.63
N TYR A 92 10.95 2.70 1.06
CA TYR A 92 10.22 3.93 0.82
C TYR A 92 10.08 4.25 -0.68
N PHE A 93 11.16 4.17 -1.45
CA PHE A 93 11.11 4.36 -2.91
C PHE A 93 10.24 3.32 -3.60
N ARG A 94 10.37 2.05 -3.21
CA ARG A 94 9.55 0.97 -3.78
C ARG A 94 8.06 1.18 -3.50
N LYS A 95 7.71 1.68 -2.31
CA LYS A 95 6.33 2.03 -1.95
C LYS A 95 5.78 3.16 -2.81
N LEU A 96 6.59 4.19 -3.10
CA LEU A 96 6.21 5.28 -4.01
C LEU A 96 5.94 4.77 -5.42
N GLU A 97 6.81 3.92 -5.94
CA GLU A 97 6.65 3.30 -7.26
C GLU A 97 5.35 2.48 -7.34
N LEU A 98 5.05 1.68 -6.30
CA LEU A 98 3.81 0.91 -6.22
C LEU A 98 2.57 1.81 -6.15
N LEU A 99 2.61 2.92 -5.40
CA LEU A 99 1.52 3.89 -5.37
C LEU A 99 1.28 4.54 -6.73
N GLN A 100 2.33 4.88 -7.47
CA GLN A 100 2.20 5.39 -8.84
C GLN A 100 1.57 4.35 -9.75
N LYS A 101 2.02 3.09 -9.69
CA LYS A 101 1.44 1.98 -10.46
C LYS A 101 -0.04 1.75 -10.11
N ALA A 102 -0.38 1.76 -8.82
CA ALA A 102 -1.75 1.65 -8.34
C ALA A 102 -2.63 2.79 -8.85
N SER A 103 -2.11 4.02 -8.89
CA SER A 103 -2.86 5.18 -9.40
C SER A 103 -3.25 5.01 -10.87
N ILE A 104 -2.32 4.54 -11.71
CA ILE A 104 -2.57 4.31 -13.13
C ILE A 104 -3.61 3.20 -13.32
N ILE A 105 -3.48 2.10 -12.58
CA ILE A 105 -4.41 0.98 -12.65
C ILE A 105 -5.79 1.38 -12.15
N SER A 106 -5.89 2.14 -11.05
CA SER A 106 -7.16 2.63 -10.53
C SER A 106 -7.89 3.52 -11.53
N ALA A 107 -7.17 4.41 -12.23
CA ALA A 107 -7.76 5.26 -13.26
C ALA A 107 -8.24 4.46 -14.49
N LYS A 108 -7.53 3.38 -14.85
CA LYS A 108 -7.99 2.46 -15.90
C LYS A 108 -9.22 1.68 -15.46
N LEU A 109 -9.20 1.11 -14.25
CA LEU A 109 -10.31 0.36 -13.67
C LEU A 109 -11.58 1.22 -13.58
N GLU A 110 -11.45 2.47 -13.13
CA GLU A 110 -12.57 3.42 -13.07
C GLU A 110 -13.22 3.68 -14.44
N LYS A 111 -12.40 3.77 -15.51
CA LYS A 111 -12.93 3.91 -16.88
C LYS A 111 -13.65 2.64 -17.33
N VAL A 112 -13.11 1.46 -17.01
CA VAL A 112 -13.74 0.17 -17.35
C VAL A 112 -15.06 0.00 -16.60
N ILE A 113 -15.12 0.34 -15.31
CA ILE A 113 -16.35 0.33 -14.50
C ILE A 113 -17.42 1.23 -15.14
N ARG A 114 -17.06 2.46 -15.52
CA ARG A 114 -18.00 3.38 -16.18
C ARG A 114 -18.51 2.84 -17.52
N ALA A 115 -17.61 2.31 -18.36
CA ALA A 115 -17.98 1.74 -19.64
C ALA A 115 -18.90 0.50 -19.48
N ALA A 116 -18.59 -0.36 -18.51
CA ALA A 116 -19.38 -1.54 -18.18
C ALA A 116 -20.78 -1.16 -17.65
N SER A 117 -20.86 -0.18 -16.74
CA SER A 117 -22.13 0.33 -16.21
C SER A 117 -23.00 0.94 -17.32
N GLN A 118 -22.42 1.75 -18.22
CA GLN A 118 -23.15 2.30 -19.38
C GLN A 118 -23.59 1.22 -20.37
N ALA A 119 -22.74 0.23 -20.63
CA ALA A 119 -23.08 -0.90 -21.49
C ALA A 119 -24.27 -1.68 -20.92
N GLN A 120 -24.34 -1.85 -19.61
CA GLN A 120 -25.42 -2.57 -18.95
C GLN A 120 -26.75 -1.81 -19.00
N GLU A 121 -26.76 -0.48 -18.81
CA GLU A 121 -27.97 0.34 -18.90
C GLU A 121 -28.64 0.30 -20.28
N HIS A 122 -27.85 0.10 -21.34
CA HIS A 122 -28.35 0.12 -22.72
C HIS A 122 -28.64 -1.26 -23.33
N THR A 123 -28.46 -2.35 -22.58
CA THR A 123 -28.62 -3.71 -23.12
C THR A 123 -29.75 -4.48 -22.46
N THR A 124 -30.71 -4.96 -23.25
CA THR A 124 -31.73 -5.92 -22.81
C THR A 124 -31.12 -7.33 -22.77
N MET A 125 -30.43 -7.66 -21.68
CA MET A 125 -29.72 -8.94 -21.52
C MET A 125 -30.57 -10.03 -20.82
N THR A 126 -30.09 -11.27 -20.90
CA THR A 126 -30.54 -12.40 -20.07
C THR A 126 -30.11 -12.22 -18.60
N PHE A 127 -31.00 -12.56 -17.66
CA PHE A 127 -30.82 -12.35 -16.21
C PHE A 127 -29.46 -12.82 -15.65
N PHE A 128 -28.97 -13.98 -16.08
CA PHE A 128 -27.67 -14.52 -15.62
C PHE A 128 -26.45 -13.75 -16.14
N GLY A 129 -26.51 -13.22 -17.37
CA GLY A 129 -25.43 -12.40 -17.92
C GLY A 129 -25.30 -11.06 -17.21
N ASN A 130 -26.44 -10.45 -16.85
CA ASN A 130 -26.47 -9.24 -16.02
C ASN A 130 -25.90 -9.49 -14.62
N LEU A 131 -26.29 -10.60 -13.99
CA LEU A 131 -25.82 -10.93 -12.64
C LEU A 131 -24.30 -11.12 -12.58
N GLU A 132 -23.71 -11.77 -13.59
CA GLU A 132 -22.25 -11.94 -13.64
C GLU A 132 -21.52 -10.60 -13.77
N VAL A 133 -22.00 -9.71 -14.64
CA VAL A 133 -21.42 -8.37 -14.83
C VAL A 133 -21.58 -7.54 -13.54
N ASP A 134 -22.75 -7.58 -12.90
CA ASP A 134 -23.02 -6.90 -11.62
C ASP A 134 -22.07 -7.34 -10.51
N LEU A 135 -21.85 -8.65 -10.37
CA LEU A 135 -20.91 -9.18 -9.37
C LEU A 135 -19.49 -8.69 -9.63
N ARG A 136 -19.04 -8.71 -10.89
CA ARG A 136 -17.70 -8.25 -11.27
C ARG A 136 -17.53 -6.74 -11.15
N LEU A 137 -18.58 -5.97 -11.42
CA LEU A 137 -18.63 -4.54 -11.16
C LEU A 137 -18.50 -4.25 -9.68
N SER A 138 -19.25 -4.95 -8.83
CA SER A 138 -19.16 -4.82 -7.37
C SER A 138 -17.75 -5.13 -6.84
N ASP A 139 -17.12 -6.21 -7.32
CA ASP A 139 -15.74 -6.56 -6.95
C ASP A 139 -14.73 -5.47 -7.37
N ALA A 140 -14.90 -4.94 -8.59
CA ALA A 140 -14.07 -3.86 -9.12
C ALA A 140 -14.24 -2.55 -8.34
N GLU A 141 -15.48 -2.21 -7.98
CA GLU A 141 -15.79 -1.05 -7.13
C GLU A 141 -15.20 -1.20 -5.74
N TYR A 142 -15.29 -2.40 -5.14
CA TYR A 142 -14.65 -2.70 -3.88
C TYR A 142 -13.13 -2.50 -3.95
N ALA A 143 -12.46 -3.03 -4.98
CA ALA A 143 -11.02 -2.84 -5.18
C ALA A 143 -10.63 -1.36 -5.31
N LEU A 144 -11.43 -0.58 -6.05
CA LEU A 144 -11.24 0.86 -6.21
C LEU A 144 -11.44 1.61 -4.89
N GLN A 145 -12.48 1.27 -4.13
CA GLN A 145 -12.78 1.83 -2.82
C GLN A 145 -11.64 1.55 -1.84
N HIS A 146 -11.12 0.33 -1.83
CA HIS A 146 -10.00 -0.08 -1.00
C HIS A 146 -8.75 0.77 -1.27
N TYR A 147 -8.40 0.95 -2.55
CA TYR A 147 -7.31 1.85 -2.95
C TYR A 147 -7.56 3.30 -2.51
N LYS A 148 -8.77 3.85 -2.72
CA LYS A 148 -9.12 5.21 -2.29
C LYS A 148 -8.95 5.41 -0.78
N ASN A 149 -9.37 4.42 0.01
CA ASN A 149 -9.20 4.44 1.47
C ASN A 149 -7.73 4.40 1.87
N LEU A 150 -6.93 3.57 1.19
CA LEU A 150 -5.48 3.47 1.41
C LEU A 150 -4.77 4.81 1.11
N VAL A 151 -5.14 5.50 0.03
CA VAL A 151 -4.62 6.83 -0.30
C VAL A 151 -5.11 7.89 0.69
N LYS A 152 -6.39 7.88 1.06
CA LYS A 152 -6.98 8.86 1.99
C LYS A 152 -6.32 8.78 3.37
N LYS A 153 -6.11 7.57 3.91
CA LYS A 153 -5.41 7.35 5.18
C LYS A 153 -4.01 7.98 5.21
N ARG A 154 -3.40 8.16 4.04
CA ARG A 154 -2.01 8.64 3.90
C ARG A 154 -1.87 10.12 3.60
N LYS A 155 -2.94 10.84 3.26
CA LYS A 155 -2.90 12.32 3.17
C LYS A 155 -2.83 13.01 4.54
N PHE A 156 -2.94 12.24 5.63
CA PHE A 156 -2.95 12.74 7.02
C PHE A 156 -1.64 12.46 7.79
N PHE A 157 -0.59 12.01 7.11
CA PHE A 157 0.79 11.95 7.61
C PHE A 157 1.68 12.80 6.71
#